data_AF-D7N8E3-F1
#
_entry.id   AF-D7N8E3-F1
#
_cell.length_a   1.000
_cell.length_b   1.000
_cell.length_c   1.000
_cell.angle_alpha   90.00
_cell.angle_beta   90.00
_cell.angle_gamma   90.00
#
_symmetry.space_group_name_H-M   'P 1'
#
loop_
_entity.id
_entity.type
_entity.pdbx_description
1 polymer ?
#
loop_
_entity_poly.entity_id
_entity_poly.type
_entity_poly.pdbx_seq_one_letter_code
_entity_poly.pdbx_strand_id
1 'polypeptide(L)'
;MNKGDYMNENFQTLPTIVRLNLNQTLQIIRAELTSDLNIAVDVLNLSDIEVLKISFTVIYKNLDDNYLFNSTEFYYQIDSVDIQPQKIYFVKPFKIDDRFKDARAIEIRIKSYTTADGKEIVLDETKEQPYTLALITDEKQKKIKKLLGPEIINYGENLINGWRCVCGAFNSKETQECRHCNRNKNFILNNLTEPLINMKIMSLISNSSESDDSEVIEMTTNLTQTHLSKIAPTTDILEQIRVNEDSNKKPANSFMIFLKSISYILLIVLVLMMGMFAFSFTRKFKADHVLDNAKALLASGKYQQALDELNTLKESDKVEVELLIEKAKKLIESQLAFDAGNNFILDGSYLVAVTKFKEVIPEDTLNFSKSQDKINELENIILEKAVKALDNGNFEQAIDIVNEYLKIVPESANAQKIKDTIKKSQTKDEPTVSESLEESPEFDKNRAEMAKKAEGLLNTYQKVTEENANLRNNPSLDADVITVLPLDSDLYIKDTKIEGLERIWCNVEAKNAITGETFNGWISNKLMEIKK
;
A
#
# COMPACT_ATOMS: atom_id res chain seq x y z
N MET A 1 -38.48 15.57 -46.11
CA MET A 1 -38.56 14.26 -45.44
C MET A 1 -37.16 13.92 -44.94
N ASN A 2 -37.00 13.93 -43.62
CA ASN A 2 -35.73 13.90 -42.91
C ASN A 2 -35.01 12.55 -43.07
N LYS A 3 -33.70 12.61 -43.39
CA LYS A 3 -32.74 11.55 -43.07
C LYS A 3 -32.37 11.72 -41.60
N GLY A 4 -33.07 11.01 -40.73
CA GLY A 4 -32.74 10.91 -39.31
C GLY A 4 -31.77 9.76 -39.08
N ASP A 5 -30.64 10.13 -38.48
CA ASP A 5 -29.71 9.35 -37.66
C ASP A 5 -30.12 7.90 -37.34
N TYR A 6 -29.41 6.95 -37.94
CA TYR A 6 -29.21 5.65 -37.31
C TYR A 6 -28.10 5.83 -36.25
N MET A 7 -28.48 6.34 -35.08
CA MET A 7 -27.69 6.24 -33.85
C MET A 7 -27.48 4.75 -33.56
N ASN A 8 -26.23 4.30 -33.54
CA ASN A 8 -25.92 2.90 -33.27
C ASN A 8 -25.84 2.71 -31.76
N GLU A 9 -26.99 2.41 -31.13
CA GLU A 9 -27.13 2.15 -29.67
C GLU A 9 -26.18 1.05 -29.14
N ASN A 10 -25.48 0.33 -30.03
CA ASN A 10 -24.53 -0.74 -29.73
C ASN A 10 -23.07 -0.44 -30.14
N PHE A 11 -22.66 0.83 -30.29
CA PHE A 11 -21.25 1.14 -30.58
C PHE A 11 -20.35 0.80 -29.38
N GLN A 12 -19.78 -0.40 -29.38
CA GLN A 12 -18.87 -0.87 -28.34
C GLN A 12 -17.45 -0.35 -28.59
N THR A 13 -16.73 -0.07 -27.51
CA THR A 13 -15.31 0.31 -27.55
C THR A 13 -14.49 -0.61 -26.69
N LEU A 14 -13.31 -0.94 -27.18
CA LEU A 14 -12.25 -1.64 -26.47
C LEU A 14 -11.42 -0.64 -25.65
N PRO A 15 -10.60 -1.10 -24.70
CA PRO A 15 -9.71 -0.24 -23.93
C PRO A 15 -8.81 0.61 -24.83
N THR A 16 -8.68 1.88 -24.48
CA THR A 16 -7.74 2.79 -25.16
C THR A 16 -6.34 2.56 -24.63
N ILE A 17 -5.36 2.52 -25.55
CA ILE A 17 -3.94 2.50 -25.22
C ILE A 17 -3.41 3.92 -25.31
N VAL A 18 -2.69 4.36 -24.28
CA VAL A 18 -1.97 5.63 -24.29
C VAL A 18 -0.49 5.35 -24.34
N ARG A 19 0.24 5.98 -25.25
CA ARG A 19 1.71 5.98 -25.19
C ARG A 19 2.18 7.26 -24.52
N LEU A 20 3.01 7.10 -23.49
CA LEU A 20 3.63 8.21 -22.79
C LEU A 20 4.95 7.82 -22.14
N ASN A 21 5.78 8.82 -21.87
CA ASN A 21 6.92 8.71 -20.96
C ASN A 21 6.48 9.17 -19.58
N LEU A 22 6.70 8.36 -18.54
CA LEU A 22 6.30 8.70 -17.16
C LEU A 22 6.93 10.01 -16.66
N ASN A 23 8.06 10.45 -17.21
CA ASN A 23 8.70 11.70 -16.81
C ASN A 23 8.15 12.94 -17.52
N GLN A 24 7.32 12.79 -18.55
CA GLN A 24 6.74 13.95 -19.24
C GLN A 24 5.74 14.69 -18.35
N THR A 25 5.67 16.01 -18.52
CA THR A 25 4.84 16.88 -17.68
C THR A 25 3.41 17.04 -18.20
N LEU A 26 3.13 16.70 -19.46
CA LEU A 26 1.78 16.75 -20.04
C LEU A 26 1.32 15.32 -20.34
N GLN A 27 0.26 14.85 -19.70
CA GLN A 27 -0.16 13.45 -19.76
C GLN A 27 -1.60 13.31 -20.25
N ILE A 28 -1.87 12.37 -21.14
CA ILE A 28 -3.25 11.93 -21.42
C ILE A 28 -3.66 11.00 -20.28
N ILE A 29 -4.71 11.37 -19.55
CA ILE A 29 -5.20 10.60 -18.40
C ILE A 29 -6.54 9.93 -18.66
N ARG A 30 -7.30 10.40 -19.65
CA ARG A 30 -8.47 9.74 -20.23
C ARG A 30 -8.48 9.99 -21.74
N ALA A 31 -8.86 8.98 -22.51
CA ALA A 31 -9.12 9.10 -23.93
C ALA A 31 -10.11 8.02 -24.34
N GLU A 32 -11.05 8.36 -25.21
CA GLU A 32 -12.00 7.39 -25.77
C GLU A 32 -12.60 7.82 -27.10
N LEU A 33 -12.98 6.81 -27.89
CA LEU A 33 -13.76 6.96 -29.10
C LEU A 33 -15.25 7.08 -28.74
N THR A 34 -15.94 8.06 -29.30
CA THR A 34 -17.36 8.29 -29.07
C THR A 34 -18.22 7.65 -30.17
N SER A 35 -19.48 7.38 -29.87
CA SER A 35 -20.42 6.73 -30.81
C SER A 35 -20.77 7.58 -32.03
N ASP A 36 -20.56 8.89 -31.96
CA ASP A 36 -20.73 9.88 -33.02
C ASP A 36 -19.43 10.18 -33.80
N LEU A 37 -18.43 9.29 -33.71
CA LEU A 37 -17.14 9.37 -34.41
C LEU A 37 -16.33 10.62 -34.05
N ASN A 38 -16.12 10.84 -32.76
CA ASN A 38 -15.16 11.80 -32.24
C ASN A 38 -14.19 11.11 -31.28
N ILE A 39 -13.08 11.79 -30.98
CA ILE A 39 -12.19 11.40 -29.90
C ILE A 39 -12.29 12.46 -28.80
N ALA A 40 -12.57 11.99 -27.58
CA ALA A 40 -12.61 12.80 -26.38
C ALA A 40 -11.35 12.53 -25.54
N VAL A 41 -10.65 13.58 -25.11
CA VAL A 41 -9.36 13.45 -24.41
C VAL A 41 -9.32 14.37 -23.19
N ASP A 42 -8.81 13.83 -22.08
CA ASP A 42 -8.47 14.60 -20.89
C ASP A 42 -6.96 14.59 -20.70
N VAL A 43 -6.40 15.79 -20.54
CA VAL A 43 -4.97 16.02 -20.40
C VAL A 43 -4.68 16.63 -19.04
N LEU A 44 -3.64 16.15 -18.38
CA LEU A 44 -3.14 16.67 -17.12
C LEU A 44 -1.82 17.40 -17.34
N ASN A 45 -1.77 18.67 -16.95
CA ASN A 45 -0.56 19.47 -16.96
C ASN A 45 0.10 19.46 -15.58
N LEU A 46 1.18 18.69 -15.43
CA LEU A 46 2.04 18.62 -14.24
C LEU A 46 3.15 19.68 -14.23
N SER A 47 3.22 20.55 -15.24
CA SER A 47 4.19 21.65 -15.29
C SER A 47 3.65 22.92 -14.64
N ASP A 48 4.55 23.88 -14.47
CA ASP A 48 4.24 25.22 -13.95
C ASP A 48 3.90 26.23 -15.06
N ILE A 49 3.78 25.77 -16.31
CA ILE A 49 3.56 26.63 -17.48
C ILE A 49 2.28 26.18 -18.20
N GLU A 50 1.46 27.15 -18.58
CA GLU A 50 0.24 26.94 -19.37
C GLU A 50 0.56 26.39 -20.78
N VAL A 51 -0.28 25.47 -21.26
CA VAL A 51 -0.20 24.93 -22.63
C VAL A 51 -1.34 25.47 -23.47
N LEU A 52 -0.99 26.04 -24.62
CA LEU A 52 -1.92 26.74 -25.53
C LEU A 52 -2.28 25.93 -26.77
N LYS A 53 -1.41 25.00 -27.16
CA LYS A 53 -1.59 24.13 -28.34
C LYS A 53 -1.14 22.72 -28.03
N ILE A 54 -1.83 21.73 -28.59
CA ILE A 54 -1.48 20.33 -28.45
C ILE A 54 -1.73 19.57 -29.75
N SER A 55 -0.81 18.67 -30.09
CA SER A 55 -0.92 17.79 -31.24
C SER A 55 -0.90 16.33 -30.80
N PHE A 56 -1.84 15.55 -31.30
CA PHE A 56 -1.95 14.12 -31.04
C PHE A 56 -1.61 13.30 -32.28
N THR A 57 -1.15 12.08 -32.02
CA THR A 57 -1.10 11.01 -33.02
C THR A 57 -2.00 9.87 -32.56
N VAL A 58 -2.80 9.32 -33.49
CA VAL A 58 -3.77 8.26 -33.22
C VAL A 58 -3.60 7.12 -34.23
N ILE A 59 -3.57 5.89 -33.73
CA ILE A 59 -3.68 4.65 -34.50
C ILE A 59 -5.01 3.97 -34.11
N TYR A 60 -5.71 3.41 -35.08
CA TYR A 60 -7.03 2.81 -34.88
C TYR A 60 -6.99 1.29 -34.98
N LYS A 61 -7.81 0.63 -34.17
CA LYS A 61 -8.01 -0.82 -34.22
C LYS A 61 -9.49 -1.19 -34.35
N ASN A 62 -9.78 -2.31 -34.99
CA ASN A 62 -11.13 -2.85 -35.13
C ASN A 62 -11.58 -3.61 -33.86
N LEU A 63 -12.74 -4.27 -33.91
CA LEU A 63 -13.30 -5.05 -32.79
C LEU A 63 -12.44 -6.26 -32.40
N ASP A 64 -11.66 -6.80 -33.33
CA ASP A 64 -10.81 -7.98 -33.14
C ASP A 64 -9.38 -7.59 -32.67
N ASP A 65 -9.19 -6.33 -32.23
CA ASP A 65 -7.90 -5.71 -31.89
C ASP A 65 -6.89 -5.65 -33.06
N ASN A 66 -7.34 -5.83 -34.30
CA ASN A 66 -6.49 -5.68 -35.48
C ASN A 66 -6.32 -4.21 -35.86
N TYR A 67 -5.09 -3.81 -36.18
CA TYR A 67 -4.80 -2.46 -36.66
C TYR A 67 -5.49 -2.17 -37.99
N LEU A 68 -6.19 -1.04 -38.04
CA LEU A 68 -6.72 -0.48 -39.27
C LEU A 68 -5.61 0.23 -40.04
N PHE A 69 -5.76 0.30 -41.36
CA PHE A 69 -4.87 1.05 -42.26
C PHE A 69 -3.38 0.70 -42.08
N ASN A 70 -3.06 -0.57 -41.81
CA ASN A 70 -1.68 -1.04 -41.59
C ASN A 70 -0.94 -0.24 -40.50
N SER A 71 -1.63 0.10 -39.40
CA SER A 71 -1.06 0.87 -38.29
C SER A 71 -0.62 2.29 -38.65
N THR A 72 -1.24 2.89 -39.69
CA THR A 72 -0.97 4.28 -40.07
C THR A 72 -1.32 5.24 -38.94
N GLU A 73 -0.40 6.15 -38.65
CA GLU A 73 -0.57 7.24 -37.71
C GLU A 73 -1.36 8.41 -38.31
N PHE A 74 -2.41 8.85 -37.62
CA PHE A 74 -3.22 10.01 -37.99
C PHE A 74 -2.98 11.17 -37.03
N TYR A 75 -2.86 12.38 -37.59
CA TYR A 75 -2.44 13.56 -36.85
C TYR A 75 -3.60 14.52 -36.60
N TYR A 76 -3.72 15.00 -35.37
CA TYR A 76 -4.75 15.94 -34.95
C TYR A 76 -4.10 17.10 -34.19
N GLN A 77 -4.28 18.32 -34.66
CA GLN A 77 -3.73 19.53 -34.02
C GLN A 77 -4.87 20.39 -33.47
N ILE A 78 -4.73 20.80 -32.20
CA ILE A 78 -5.69 21.66 -31.49
C ILE A 78 -4.96 22.95 -31.10
N ASP A 79 -5.31 24.05 -31.77
CA ASP A 79 -4.60 25.34 -31.69
C ASP A 79 -5.10 26.29 -30.58
N SER A 80 -6.13 25.91 -29.83
CA SER A 80 -6.79 26.79 -28.85
C SER A 80 -7.23 26.01 -27.63
N VAL A 81 -6.25 25.59 -26.83
CA VAL A 81 -6.46 25.03 -25.49
C VAL A 81 -5.96 26.00 -24.43
N ASP A 82 -6.48 25.87 -23.21
CA ASP A 82 -6.08 26.65 -22.04
C ASP A 82 -5.77 25.68 -20.89
N ILE A 83 -4.68 24.92 -21.03
CA ILE A 83 -4.31 23.88 -20.07
C ILE A 83 -3.44 24.51 -18.99
N GLN A 84 -4.10 25.07 -17.98
CA GLN A 84 -3.45 25.71 -16.84
C GLN A 84 -2.52 24.75 -16.05
N PRO A 85 -1.49 25.28 -15.37
CA PRO A 85 -0.61 24.50 -14.50
C PRO A 85 -1.36 23.70 -13.44
N GLN A 86 -0.92 22.46 -13.19
CA GLN A 86 -1.49 21.54 -12.19
C GLN A 86 -3.00 21.29 -12.35
N LYS A 87 -3.54 21.42 -13.57
CA LYS A 87 -4.96 21.19 -13.86
C LYS A 87 -5.18 20.07 -14.86
N ILE A 88 -6.33 19.43 -14.71
CA ILE A 88 -6.91 18.54 -15.73
C ILE A 88 -7.72 19.41 -16.69
N TYR A 89 -7.54 19.18 -17.98
CA TYR A 89 -8.24 19.87 -19.05
C TYR A 89 -8.89 18.86 -19.98
N PHE A 90 -10.20 18.97 -20.15
CA PHE A 90 -10.98 18.29 -21.16
C PHE A 90 -10.82 19.03 -22.50
N VAL A 91 -10.12 18.37 -23.43
CA VAL A 91 -9.95 18.88 -24.79
C VAL A 91 -11.26 18.71 -25.52
N LYS A 92 -11.72 19.79 -26.16
CA LYS A 92 -12.94 19.75 -26.97
C LYS A 92 -12.87 18.57 -27.96
N PRO A 93 -13.85 17.65 -27.95
CA PRO A 93 -13.81 16.47 -28.79
C PRO A 93 -13.66 16.83 -30.27
N PHE A 94 -12.82 16.06 -30.96
CA PHE A 94 -12.50 16.31 -32.36
C PHE A 94 -12.98 15.15 -33.24
N LYS A 95 -13.59 15.52 -34.37
CA LYS A 95 -14.21 14.59 -35.30
C LYS A 95 -13.17 13.75 -36.03
N ILE A 96 -13.49 12.47 -36.22
CA ILE A 96 -12.71 11.57 -37.08
C ILE A 96 -13.47 11.31 -38.39
N ASP A 97 -12.71 11.01 -39.43
CA ASP A 97 -13.23 10.73 -40.77
C ASP A 97 -14.13 9.48 -40.79
N ASP A 98 -15.18 9.46 -41.62
CA ASP A 98 -16.12 8.35 -41.72
C ASP A 98 -15.45 7.00 -42.11
N ARG A 99 -14.25 7.05 -42.69
CA ARG A 99 -13.42 5.86 -42.94
C ARG A 99 -13.06 5.10 -41.66
N PHE A 100 -13.10 5.73 -40.49
CA PHE A 100 -12.81 5.13 -39.19
C PHE A 100 -14.06 4.53 -38.50
N LYS A 101 -15.21 4.43 -39.16
CA LYS A 101 -16.45 3.88 -38.58
C LYS A 101 -16.32 2.46 -37.97
N ASP A 102 -15.36 1.69 -38.45
CA ASP A 102 -15.07 0.33 -37.97
C ASP A 102 -14.08 0.30 -36.79
N ALA A 103 -13.57 1.46 -36.38
CA ALA A 103 -12.70 1.57 -35.22
C ALA A 103 -13.47 1.25 -33.93
N ARG A 104 -12.82 0.52 -33.03
CA ARG A 104 -13.34 0.12 -31.71
C ARG A 104 -12.33 0.40 -30.61
N ALA A 105 -11.04 0.51 -30.92
CA ALA A 105 -10.00 0.96 -30.01
C ALA A 105 -9.12 2.02 -30.67
N ILE A 106 -8.48 2.83 -29.84
CA ILE A 106 -7.45 3.78 -30.27
C ILE A 106 -6.18 3.58 -29.46
N GLU A 107 -5.05 3.77 -30.12
CA GLU A 107 -3.76 4.01 -29.50
C GLU A 107 -3.39 5.47 -29.74
N ILE A 108 -3.26 6.26 -28.67
CA ILE A 108 -3.09 7.70 -28.73
C ILE A 108 -1.85 8.16 -27.97
N ARG A 109 -1.16 9.16 -28.52
CA ARG A 109 -0.04 9.84 -27.87
C ARG A 109 -0.06 11.34 -28.13
N ILE A 110 0.61 12.10 -27.26
CA ILE A 110 0.91 13.51 -27.52
C ILE A 110 2.17 13.53 -28.38
N LYS A 111 2.09 14.14 -29.56
CA LYS A 111 3.25 14.33 -30.45
C LYS A 111 4.05 15.56 -30.04
N SER A 112 3.37 16.68 -29.86
CA SER A 112 3.98 17.94 -29.43
C SER A 112 2.95 18.85 -28.76
N TYR A 113 3.43 19.87 -28.06
CA TYR A 113 2.60 20.93 -27.50
C TYR A 113 3.38 22.25 -27.43
N THR A 114 2.65 23.37 -27.42
CA THR A 114 3.22 24.72 -27.31
C THR A 114 2.79 25.35 -25.99
N THR A 115 3.76 25.81 -25.21
CA THR A 115 3.55 26.51 -23.94
C THR A 115 3.31 28.01 -24.14
N ALA A 116 2.76 28.69 -23.12
CA ALA A 116 2.44 30.12 -23.17
C ALA A 116 3.66 31.05 -23.36
N ASP A 117 4.86 30.55 -23.07
CA ASP A 117 6.13 31.22 -23.38
C ASP A 117 6.53 31.11 -24.87
N GLY A 118 5.72 30.44 -25.69
CA GLY A 118 5.94 30.25 -27.13
C GLY A 118 6.86 29.08 -27.47
N LYS A 119 7.32 28.30 -26.48
CA LYS A 119 8.19 27.15 -26.72
C LYS A 119 7.38 25.95 -27.20
N GLU A 120 7.82 25.34 -28.31
CA GLU A 120 7.32 24.04 -28.74
C GLU A 120 8.12 22.91 -28.09
N ILE A 121 7.41 21.95 -27.52
CA ILE A 121 7.97 20.73 -26.93
C ILE A 121 7.50 19.56 -27.77
N VAL A 122 8.44 18.89 -28.44
CA VAL A 122 8.20 17.66 -29.21
C VAL A 122 8.56 16.46 -28.34
N LEU A 123 7.65 15.50 -28.23
CA LEU A 123 7.83 14.30 -27.41
C LEU A 123 8.50 13.18 -28.22
N ASP A 124 9.48 12.56 -27.59
CA ASP A 124 10.32 11.50 -28.15
C ASP A 124 9.63 10.14 -28.03
N GLU A 125 9.07 9.67 -29.15
CA GLU A 125 8.31 8.41 -29.25
C GLU A 125 9.10 7.18 -28.78
N THR A 126 10.44 7.21 -28.90
CA THR A 126 11.30 6.07 -28.55
C THR A 126 11.36 5.81 -27.04
N LYS A 127 10.96 6.81 -26.23
CA LYS A 127 10.94 6.74 -24.77
C LYS A 127 9.55 6.46 -24.21
N GLU A 128 8.54 6.39 -25.06
CA GLU A 128 7.17 6.18 -24.65
C GLU A 128 6.86 4.68 -24.48
N GLN A 129 6.04 4.36 -23.48
CA GLN A 129 5.55 3.01 -23.21
C GLN A 129 4.03 2.99 -23.32
N PRO A 130 3.44 1.86 -23.76
CA PRO A 130 1.99 1.72 -23.86
C PRO A 130 1.38 1.45 -22.48
N TYR A 131 0.27 2.14 -22.18
CA TYR A 131 -0.53 1.94 -20.97
C TYR A 131 -2.01 1.87 -21.32
N THR A 132 -2.68 0.81 -20.86
CA THR A 132 -4.12 0.63 -21.07
C THR A 132 -4.90 1.49 -20.08
N LEU A 133 -5.88 2.24 -20.58
CA LEU A 133 -6.84 2.96 -19.74
C LEU A 133 -7.95 2.03 -19.27
N ALA A 134 -8.31 2.14 -17.99
CA ALA A 134 -9.42 1.40 -17.43
C ALA A 134 -10.76 1.76 -18.10
N LEU A 135 -11.56 0.75 -18.39
CA LEU A 135 -12.93 0.91 -18.86
C LEU A 135 -13.88 1.07 -17.67
N ILE A 136 -14.23 2.31 -17.36
CA ILE A 136 -15.22 2.65 -16.34
C ILE A 136 -16.49 3.13 -17.04
N THR A 137 -17.61 2.46 -16.81
CA THR A 137 -18.91 2.89 -17.33
C THR A 137 -19.37 4.17 -16.64
N ASP A 138 -20.20 4.98 -17.31
CA ASP A 138 -20.68 6.24 -16.74
C ASP A 138 -21.47 6.04 -15.44
N GLU A 139 -22.24 4.96 -15.35
CA GLU A 139 -22.96 4.59 -14.14
C GLU A 139 -22.01 4.25 -12.97
N LYS A 140 -20.99 3.43 -13.25
CA LYS A 140 -19.95 3.09 -12.26
C LYS A 140 -19.18 4.34 -11.83
N GLN A 141 -18.86 5.23 -12.77
CA GLN A 141 -18.18 6.49 -12.48
C GLN A 141 -19.05 7.41 -11.60
N LYS A 142 -20.37 7.50 -11.84
CA LYS A 142 -21.31 8.24 -10.99
C LYS A 142 -21.34 7.67 -9.56
N LYS A 143 -21.36 6.34 -9.42
CA LYS A 143 -21.32 5.67 -8.10
C LYS A 143 -20.00 5.94 -7.38
N ILE A 144 -18.86 5.81 -8.06
CA ILE A 144 -17.54 6.14 -7.50
C ILE A 144 -17.53 7.58 -6.99
N LYS A 145 -17.96 8.54 -7.80
CA LYS A 145 -18.00 9.96 -7.40
C LYS A 145 -18.89 10.20 -6.19
N LYS A 146 -20.06 9.57 -6.15
CA LYS A 146 -21.04 9.70 -5.06
C LYS A 146 -20.51 9.11 -3.74
N LEU A 147 -19.86 7.95 -3.80
CA LEU A 147 -19.49 7.17 -2.62
C LEU A 147 -18.07 7.47 -2.11
N LEU A 148 -17.13 7.71 -3.02
CA LEU A 148 -15.70 7.81 -2.71
C LEU A 148 -15.10 9.19 -2.97
N GLY A 149 -15.82 10.07 -3.66
CA GLY A 149 -15.41 11.46 -3.91
C GLY A 149 -15.26 11.80 -5.40
N PRO A 150 -15.56 13.05 -5.81
CA PRO A 150 -15.52 13.50 -7.21
C PRO A 150 -14.13 13.45 -7.85
N GLU A 151 -13.08 13.44 -7.05
CA GLU A 151 -11.68 13.44 -7.46
C GLU A 151 -11.12 12.06 -7.82
N ILE A 152 -11.90 11.00 -7.61
CA ILE A 152 -11.59 9.64 -8.05
C ILE A 152 -12.19 9.43 -9.44
N ILE A 153 -11.34 9.60 -10.45
CA ILE A 153 -11.73 9.51 -11.87
C ILE A 153 -11.17 8.27 -12.57
N ASN A 154 -10.34 7.49 -11.87
CA ASN A 154 -9.73 6.26 -12.35
C ASN A 154 -9.41 5.33 -11.16
N TYR A 155 -8.96 4.11 -11.45
CA TYR A 155 -8.42 3.18 -10.46
C TYR A 155 -6.93 3.43 -10.23
N GLY A 156 -6.50 3.18 -8.99
CA GLY A 156 -5.10 2.96 -8.65
C GLY A 156 -4.58 1.71 -9.37
N GLU A 157 -3.39 1.80 -9.96
CA GLU A 157 -2.80 0.67 -10.67
C GLU A 157 -1.29 0.64 -10.47
N ASN A 158 -0.75 -0.55 -10.19
CA ASN A 158 0.68 -0.78 -10.16
C ASN A 158 1.14 -1.22 -11.56
N LEU A 159 2.01 -0.43 -12.19
CA LEU A 159 2.48 -0.65 -13.55
C LEU A 159 3.92 -1.17 -13.51
N ILE A 160 4.37 -1.85 -14.57
CA ILE A 160 5.74 -2.41 -14.64
C ILE A 160 6.81 -1.34 -14.35
N ASN A 161 6.63 -0.15 -14.94
CA ASN A 161 7.60 0.96 -14.87
C ASN A 161 7.15 2.11 -13.95
N GLY A 162 6.00 1.99 -13.27
CA GLY A 162 5.41 3.11 -12.56
C GLY A 162 4.13 2.76 -11.82
N TRP A 163 3.29 3.74 -11.55
CA TRP A 163 1.97 3.51 -10.98
C TRP A 163 1.01 4.63 -11.39
N ARG A 164 -0.28 4.31 -11.48
CA ARG A 164 -1.34 5.27 -11.80
C ARG A 164 -2.11 5.63 -10.53
N CYS A 165 -2.33 6.92 -10.32
CA CYS A 165 -3.18 7.41 -9.24
C CYS A 165 -4.65 7.43 -9.66
N VAL A 166 -5.56 7.40 -8.68
CA VAL A 166 -7.02 7.57 -8.91
C VAL A 166 -7.41 8.91 -9.54
N CYS A 167 -6.56 9.93 -9.45
CA CYS A 167 -6.74 11.20 -10.16
C CYS A 167 -6.31 11.12 -11.64
N GLY A 168 -5.95 9.94 -12.14
CA GLY A 168 -5.51 9.68 -13.52
C GLY A 168 -4.01 9.87 -13.78
N ALA A 169 -3.28 10.55 -12.90
CA ALA A 169 -1.85 10.83 -13.11
C ALA A 169 -1.00 9.55 -13.16
N PHE A 170 -0.09 9.49 -14.13
CA PHE A 170 0.93 8.45 -14.22
C PHE A 170 2.20 8.91 -13.50
N ASN A 171 2.69 8.08 -12.59
CA ASN A 171 3.84 8.37 -11.74
C ASN A 171 4.96 7.37 -12.00
N SER A 172 6.21 7.82 -11.85
CA SER A 172 7.37 6.93 -11.90
C SER A 172 7.36 5.95 -10.73
N LYS A 173 8.10 4.84 -10.85
CA LYS A 173 8.15 3.80 -9.81
C LYS A 173 8.64 4.32 -8.45
N GLU A 174 9.60 5.24 -8.49
CA GLU A 174 10.25 5.82 -7.30
C GLU A 174 9.41 6.91 -6.62
N THR A 175 8.47 7.50 -7.35
CA THR A 175 7.59 8.56 -6.85
C THR A 175 6.65 8.02 -5.77
N GLN A 176 6.82 8.46 -4.52
CA GLN A 176 6.00 8.02 -3.37
C GLN A 176 4.67 8.76 -3.23
N GLU A 177 4.53 9.94 -3.83
CA GLU A 177 3.32 10.76 -3.80
C GLU A 177 2.92 11.15 -5.22
N CYS A 178 1.62 11.08 -5.52
CA CYS A 178 1.10 11.45 -6.83
C CYS A 178 1.51 12.88 -7.19
N ARG A 179 2.15 13.09 -8.34
CA ARG A 179 2.62 14.43 -8.79
C ARG A 179 1.53 15.47 -9.01
N HIS A 180 0.26 15.05 -9.04
CA HIS A 180 -0.88 15.95 -9.20
C HIS A 180 -1.63 16.19 -7.89
N CYS A 181 -2.05 15.13 -7.22
CA CYS A 181 -2.93 15.23 -6.05
C CYS A 181 -2.23 14.92 -4.72
N ASN A 182 -0.91 14.73 -4.73
CA ASN A 182 -0.04 14.45 -3.57
C ASN A 182 -0.48 13.27 -2.70
N ARG A 183 -1.34 12.38 -3.21
CA ARG A 183 -1.76 11.16 -2.50
C ARG A 183 -0.60 10.17 -2.45
N ASN A 184 -0.41 9.56 -1.29
CA ASN A 184 0.61 8.54 -1.09
C ASN A 184 0.34 7.28 -1.95
N LYS A 185 1.39 6.77 -2.59
CA LYS A 185 1.39 5.58 -3.46
C LYS A 185 0.82 4.36 -2.75
N ASN A 186 1.30 4.04 -1.55
CA ASN A 186 0.87 2.85 -0.81
C ASN A 186 -0.60 2.97 -0.42
N PHE A 187 -1.05 4.16 -0.02
CA PHE A 187 -2.46 4.40 0.22
C PHE A 187 -3.31 4.08 -1.02
N ILE A 188 -2.93 4.60 -2.20
CA ILE A 188 -3.64 4.34 -3.45
C ILE A 188 -3.66 2.84 -3.78
N LEU A 189 -2.49 2.19 -3.80
CA LEU A 189 -2.37 0.81 -4.26
C LEU A 189 -2.98 -0.21 -3.28
N ASN A 190 -3.10 0.14 -2.00
CA ASN A 190 -3.69 -0.74 -0.98
C ASN A 190 -5.15 -0.43 -0.67
N ASN A 191 -5.74 0.64 -1.22
CA ASN A 191 -7.12 1.04 -0.90
C ASN A 191 -8.00 1.35 -2.10
N LEU A 192 -7.43 1.68 -3.25
CA LEU A 192 -8.14 2.34 -4.35
C LEU A 192 -7.81 1.73 -5.72
N THR A 193 -7.39 0.47 -5.76
CA THR A 193 -7.35 -0.31 -7.00
C THR A 193 -8.75 -0.73 -7.43
N GLU A 194 -8.91 -1.22 -8.66
CA GLU A 194 -10.21 -1.65 -9.16
C GLU A 194 -10.90 -2.68 -8.24
N PRO A 195 -10.25 -3.78 -7.81
CA PRO A 195 -10.88 -4.76 -6.91
C PRO A 195 -11.34 -4.13 -5.58
N LEU A 196 -10.53 -3.23 -5.03
CA LEU A 196 -10.80 -2.59 -3.74
C LEU A 196 -11.92 -1.55 -3.84
N ILE A 197 -11.98 -0.79 -4.93
CA ILE A 197 -13.10 0.12 -5.20
C ILE A 197 -14.38 -0.66 -5.42
N ASN A 198 -14.35 -1.76 -6.16
CA ASN A 198 -15.52 -2.62 -6.35
C ASN A 198 -16.01 -3.17 -5.01
N MET A 199 -15.11 -3.68 -4.17
CA MET A 199 -15.43 -4.17 -2.83
C MET A 199 -16.06 -3.08 -1.95
N LYS A 200 -15.52 -1.86 -1.98
CA LYS A 200 -16.08 -0.71 -1.23
C LYS A 200 -17.49 -0.36 -1.71
N ILE A 201 -17.69 -0.25 -3.02
CA ILE A 201 -19.01 0.02 -3.61
C ILE A 201 -20.01 -1.06 -3.18
N MET A 202 -19.64 -2.34 -3.29
CA MET A 202 -20.49 -3.45 -2.86
C MET A 202 -20.86 -3.35 -1.38
N SER A 203 -19.87 -3.12 -0.50
CA SER A 203 -20.12 -3.01 0.95
C SER A 203 -21.04 -1.84 1.30
N LEU A 204 -20.95 -0.73 0.58
CA LEU A 204 -21.80 0.45 0.84
C LEU A 204 -23.24 0.23 0.34
N ILE A 205 -23.41 -0.51 -0.75
CA ILE A 205 -24.73 -0.85 -1.29
C ILE A 205 -25.42 -1.88 -0.40
N SER A 206 -24.73 -2.96 0.00
CA SER A 206 -25.31 -4.00 0.87
C SER A 206 -25.73 -3.49 2.25
N ASN A 207 -25.12 -2.40 2.72
CA ASN A 207 -25.46 -1.76 3.99
C ASN A 207 -26.56 -0.68 3.88
N SER A 208 -26.98 -0.31 2.66
CA SER A 208 -28.11 0.61 2.46
C SER A 208 -29.42 -0.19 2.40
N SER A 209 -30.30 0.05 3.38
CA SER A 209 -31.54 -0.69 3.66
C SER A 209 -32.68 -0.54 2.63
N GLU A 210 -32.37 -0.22 1.37
CA GLU A 210 -33.36 0.13 0.33
C GLU A 210 -33.17 -0.59 -1.02
N SER A 211 -32.23 -1.52 -1.17
CA SER A 211 -31.99 -2.17 -2.47
C SER A 211 -32.82 -3.44 -2.67
N ASP A 212 -33.58 -3.50 -3.76
CA ASP A 212 -34.32 -4.66 -4.25
C ASP A 212 -33.34 -5.81 -4.62
N ASP A 213 -33.63 -7.05 -4.24
CA ASP A 213 -32.73 -8.22 -4.37
C ASP A 213 -32.29 -8.46 -5.83
N SER A 214 -33.13 -8.09 -6.79
CA SER A 214 -32.84 -8.19 -8.22
C SER A 214 -31.80 -7.17 -8.70
N GLU A 215 -31.81 -5.95 -8.14
CA GLU A 215 -30.89 -4.86 -8.45
C GLU A 215 -29.48 -5.13 -7.88
N VAL A 216 -29.42 -5.78 -6.71
CA VAL A 216 -28.18 -6.24 -6.09
C VAL A 216 -27.50 -7.32 -6.94
N ILE A 217 -28.27 -8.28 -7.50
CA ILE A 217 -27.73 -9.37 -8.33
C ILE A 217 -27.20 -8.86 -9.67
N GLU A 218 -27.94 -7.99 -10.37
CA GLU A 218 -27.51 -7.40 -11.65
C GLU A 218 -26.33 -6.41 -11.47
N MET A 219 -26.25 -5.71 -10.33
CA MET A 219 -25.06 -4.91 -9.99
C MET A 219 -23.85 -5.77 -9.65
N THR A 220 -24.04 -6.91 -8.97
CA THR A 220 -22.95 -7.80 -8.58
C THR A 220 -22.22 -8.36 -9.80
N THR A 221 -22.94 -8.72 -10.85
CA THR A 221 -22.35 -9.19 -12.12
C THR A 221 -21.65 -8.07 -12.89
N ASN A 222 -22.23 -6.85 -12.92
CA ASN A 222 -21.67 -5.72 -13.67
C ASN A 222 -20.48 -5.00 -12.98
N LEU A 223 -20.38 -5.03 -11.64
CA LEU A 223 -19.33 -4.33 -10.90
C LEU A 223 -18.06 -5.16 -10.69
N THR A 224 -18.15 -6.49 -10.76
CA THR A 224 -17.03 -7.42 -10.47
C THR A 224 -16.34 -7.99 -11.70
N GLN A 225 -16.95 -7.84 -12.88
CA GLN A 225 -16.33 -8.26 -14.14
C GLN A 225 -15.42 -7.15 -14.70
N THR A 226 -14.20 -7.53 -15.06
CA THR A 226 -13.35 -6.69 -15.92
C THR A 226 -14.04 -6.59 -17.28
N HIS A 227 -14.61 -5.42 -17.58
CA HIS A 227 -15.27 -5.19 -18.86
C HIS A 227 -14.23 -5.21 -19.97
N LEU A 228 -14.33 -6.17 -20.90
CA LEU A 228 -13.49 -6.23 -22.11
C LEU A 228 -13.88 -5.14 -23.14
N SER A 229 -15.07 -4.57 -22.99
CA SER A 229 -15.60 -3.50 -23.82
C SER A 229 -16.64 -2.67 -23.06
N LYS A 230 -16.85 -1.40 -23.44
CA LYS A 230 -17.97 -0.58 -22.96
C LYS A 230 -18.74 0.04 -24.11
N ILE A 231 -20.01 0.37 -23.90
CA ILE A 231 -20.77 1.20 -24.85
C ILE A 231 -20.14 2.60 -24.88
N ALA A 232 -19.82 3.09 -26.07
CA ALA A 232 -19.22 4.41 -26.23
C ALA A 232 -20.24 5.51 -25.90
N PRO A 233 -19.84 6.51 -25.10
CA PRO A 233 -20.68 7.68 -24.88
C PRO A 233 -20.75 8.54 -26.16
N THR A 234 -21.72 9.44 -26.21
CA THR A 234 -21.76 10.52 -27.19
C THR A 234 -20.94 11.71 -26.72
N THR A 235 -20.49 12.55 -27.65
CA THR A 235 -19.83 13.82 -27.35
C THR A 235 -20.65 14.67 -26.38
N ASP A 236 -21.95 14.83 -26.63
CA ASP A 236 -22.85 15.64 -25.81
C ASP A 236 -22.88 15.22 -24.33
N ILE A 237 -22.87 13.91 -24.05
CA ILE A 237 -22.84 13.39 -22.67
C ILE A 237 -21.49 13.73 -22.03
N LEU A 238 -20.38 13.57 -22.76
CA LEU A 238 -19.05 13.83 -22.25
C LEU A 238 -18.84 15.32 -21.93
N GLU A 239 -19.29 16.22 -22.81
CA GLU A 239 -19.18 17.67 -22.59
C GLU A 239 -19.97 18.15 -21.36
N GLN A 240 -21.05 17.45 -20.99
CA GLN A 240 -21.81 17.76 -19.77
C GLN A 240 -21.11 17.28 -18.48
N ILE A 241 -20.38 16.17 -18.52
CA ILE A 241 -19.78 15.56 -17.33
C ILE A 241 -18.29 15.89 -17.13
N ARG A 242 -17.61 16.34 -18.19
CA ARG A 242 -16.18 16.73 -18.21
C ARG A 242 -16.07 18.22 -18.49
N VAL A 243 -16.30 19.02 -17.47
CA VAL A 243 -16.29 20.48 -17.59
C VAL A 243 -14.95 21.02 -17.12
N ASN A 244 -14.33 21.88 -17.93
CA ASN A 244 -13.15 22.64 -17.52
C ASN A 244 -13.56 23.69 -16.48
N GLU A 245 -12.77 23.85 -15.42
CA GLU A 245 -13.02 24.93 -14.46
C GLU A 245 -12.86 26.29 -15.18
N ASP A 246 -13.93 27.08 -15.21
CA ASP A 246 -13.89 28.43 -15.77
C ASP A 246 -12.90 29.30 -15.00
N SER A 247 -11.82 29.71 -15.67
CA SER A 247 -10.86 30.72 -15.20
C SER A 247 -11.49 32.12 -15.01
N ASN A 248 -12.79 32.29 -15.33
CA ASN A 248 -13.51 33.57 -15.35
C ASN A 248 -14.46 33.85 -14.18
N LYS A 249 -14.46 33.09 -13.07
CA LYS A 249 -15.02 33.61 -11.81
C LYS A 249 -14.03 34.54 -11.13
N LYS A 250 -14.07 35.81 -11.55
CA LYS A 250 -13.45 36.94 -10.84
C LYS A 250 -13.85 36.90 -9.35
N PRO A 251 -12.91 36.92 -8.38
CA PRO A 251 -13.26 37.43 -7.06
C PRO A 251 -13.68 38.90 -7.22
N ALA A 252 -14.75 39.30 -6.53
CA ALA A 252 -15.33 40.63 -6.62
C ALA A 252 -14.25 41.70 -6.39
N ASN A 253 -14.04 42.53 -7.42
CA ASN A 253 -13.04 43.59 -7.42
C ASN A 253 -13.58 44.80 -6.64
N SER A 254 -13.10 45.01 -5.41
CA SER A 254 -13.29 46.27 -4.70
C SER A 254 -12.08 46.67 -3.86
N PHE A 255 -10.86 46.63 -4.42
CA PHE A 255 -9.72 47.18 -3.68
C PHE A 255 -8.55 47.65 -4.54
N MET A 256 -8.72 48.67 -5.39
CA MET A 256 -7.58 49.30 -6.06
C MET A 256 -7.78 50.79 -6.36
N ILE A 257 -7.97 51.62 -5.31
CA ILE A 257 -7.68 53.08 -5.41
C ILE A 257 -6.95 53.65 -4.16
N PHE A 258 -6.89 52.99 -3.00
CA PHE A 258 -6.32 53.58 -1.76
C PHE A 258 -4.84 53.25 -1.43
N LEU A 259 -4.03 52.76 -2.38
CA LEU A 259 -2.78 52.05 -2.06
C LEU A 259 -1.45 52.80 -2.33
N LYS A 260 -1.45 54.13 -2.48
CA LYS A 260 -0.18 54.89 -2.55
C LYS A 260 0.32 55.45 -1.21
N SER A 261 -0.52 55.55 -0.18
CA SER A 261 -0.11 56.04 1.15
C SER A 261 -0.09 54.94 2.24
N ILE A 262 -0.73 53.80 2.00
CA ILE A 262 -0.74 52.62 2.90
C ILE A 262 0.46 51.70 2.64
N SER A 263 1.06 51.75 1.45
CA SER A 263 2.17 50.88 1.02
C SER A 263 3.37 50.91 1.97
N TYR A 264 3.70 52.08 2.55
CA TYR A 264 4.89 52.20 3.39
C TYR A 264 4.70 51.58 4.79
N ILE A 265 3.51 51.73 5.39
CA ILE A 265 3.19 51.14 6.69
C ILE A 265 2.96 49.62 6.55
N LEU A 266 2.34 49.20 5.45
CA LEU A 266 2.09 47.79 5.16
C LEU A 266 3.39 47.05 4.81
N LEU A 267 4.37 47.71 4.18
CA LEU A 267 5.72 47.16 3.97
C LEU A 267 6.46 46.92 5.29
N ILE A 268 6.35 47.84 6.27
CA ILE A 268 6.99 47.66 7.58
C ILE A 268 6.33 46.50 8.36
N VAL A 269 4.99 46.41 8.33
CA VAL A 269 4.26 45.29 8.93
C VAL A 269 4.53 43.98 8.19
N LEU A 270 4.67 44.00 6.87
CA LEU A 270 5.04 42.84 6.05
C LEU A 270 6.50 42.41 6.31
N VAL A 271 7.43 43.34 6.55
CA VAL A 271 8.81 43.01 6.93
C VAL A 271 8.87 42.47 8.36
N LEU A 272 8.04 42.97 9.28
CA LEU A 272 7.91 42.42 10.64
C LEU A 272 7.20 41.05 10.65
N MET A 273 6.16 40.88 9.83
CA MET A 273 5.50 39.59 9.61
C MET A 273 6.40 38.62 8.85
N MET A 274 7.17 39.05 7.85
CA MET A 274 8.19 38.23 7.17
C MET A 274 9.34 37.92 8.12
N GLY A 275 9.67 38.79 9.07
CA GLY A 275 10.63 38.49 10.13
C GLY A 275 10.10 37.40 11.07
N MET A 276 8.86 37.51 11.53
CA MET A 276 8.19 36.48 12.35
C MET A 276 7.90 35.18 11.59
N PHE A 277 7.57 35.28 10.29
CA PHE A 277 7.24 34.17 9.40
C PHE A 277 8.50 33.47 8.90
N ALA A 278 9.58 34.19 8.57
CA ALA A 278 10.89 33.58 8.31
C ALA A 278 11.43 32.92 9.58
N PHE A 279 11.20 33.50 10.77
CA PHE A 279 11.59 32.88 12.04
C PHE A 279 10.76 31.62 12.39
N SER A 280 9.47 31.58 12.07
CA SER A 280 8.64 30.37 12.27
C SER A 280 8.84 29.31 11.16
N PHE A 281 9.10 29.74 9.93
CA PHE A 281 9.35 28.86 8.77
C PHE A 281 10.73 28.21 8.84
N THR A 282 11.79 28.94 9.20
CA THR A 282 13.12 28.35 9.46
C THR A 282 13.11 27.40 10.66
N ARG A 283 12.25 27.64 11.66
CA ARG A 283 12.05 26.72 12.79
C ARG A 283 11.41 25.40 12.36
N LYS A 284 10.32 25.43 11.60
CA LYS A 284 9.65 24.22 11.10
C LYS A 284 10.56 23.40 10.19
N PHE A 285 11.23 24.05 9.24
CA PHE A 285 12.13 23.36 8.31
C PHE A 285 13.32 22.67 9.02
N LYS A 286 13.84 23.28 10.10
CA LYS A 286 14.90 22.69 10.90
C LYS A 286 14.39 21.47 11.69
N ALA A 287 13.18 21.53 12.25
CA ALA A 287 12.58 20.42 12.96
C ALA A 287 12.25 19.24 12.03
N ASP A 288 11.71 19.50 10.84
CA ASP A 288 11.38 18.48 9.84
C ASP A 288 12.65 17.77 9.32
N HIS A 289 13.72 18.52 9.05
CA HIS A 289 15.00 17.94 8.65
C HIS A 289 15.62 17.07 9.75
N VAL A 290 15.58 17.53 11.01
CA VAL A 290 16.04 16.75 12.18
C VAL A 290 15.22 15.47 12.33
N LEU A 291 13.90 15.53 12.09
CA LEU A 291 13.00 14.38 12.15
C LEU A 291 13.30 13.35 11.05
N ASP A 292 13.50 13.79 9.81
CA ASP A 292 13.80 12.90 8.68
C ASP A 292 15.17 12.25 8.83
N ASN A 293 16.16 13.02 9.29
CA ASN A 293 17.49 12.50 9.60
C ASN A 293 17.43 11.48 10.75
N ALA A 294 16.71 11.78 11.82
CA ALA A 294 16.51 10.85 12.94
C ALA A 294 15.81 9.55 12.49
N LYS A 295 14.78 9.62 11.64
CA LYS A 295 14.10 8.44 11.08
C LYS A 295 15.05 7.60 10.21
N ALA A 296 15.88 8.24 9.39
CA ALA A 296 16.89 7.55 8.59
C ALA A 296 17.95 6.88 9.48
N LEU A 297 18.39 7.55 10.54
CA LEU A 297 19.32 7.00 11.54
C LEU A 297 18.72 5.78 12.25
N LEU A 298 17.44 5.85 12.67
CA LEU A 298 16.70 4.71 13.22
C LEU A 298 16.62 3.55 12.23
N ALA A 299 16.28 3.80 10.97
CA ALA A 299 16.21 2.75 9.95
C ALA A 299 17.58 2.10 9.67
N SER A 300 18.66 2.85 9.84
CA SER A 300 20.05 2.38 9.63
C SER A 300 20.70 1.74 10.86
N GLY A 301 19.98 1.58 11.98
CA GLY A 301 20.51 0.99 13.22
C GLY A 301 21.36 1.94 14.07
N LYS A 302 21.42 3.23 13.73
CA LYS A 302 22.22 4.24 14.44
C LYS A 302 21.39 4.91 15.54
N TYR A 303 20.87 4.13 16.47
CA TYR A 303 19.85 4.57 17.43
C TYR A 303 20.32 5.68 18.38
N GLN A 304 21.56 5.60 18.87
CA GLN A 304 22.13 6.66 19.73
C GLN A 304 22.24 7.99 18.98
N GLN A 305 22.71 7.97 17.73
CA GLN A 305 22.80 9.18 16.90
C GLN A 305 21.40 9.74 16.60
N ALA A 306 20.40 8.88 16.38
CA ALA A 306 19.02 9.33 16.20
C ALA A 306 18.47 10.01 17.47
N LEU A 307 18.75 9.44 18.65
CA LEU A 307 18.34 10.03 19.92
C LEU A 307 19.05 11.37 20.19
N ASP A 308 20.34 11.45 19.92
CA ASP A 308 21.13 12.67 20.07
C ASP A 308 20.59 13.78 19.15
N GLU A 309 20.27 13.44 17.89
CA GLU A 309 19.68 14.34 16.89
C GLU A 309 18.30 14.86 17.36
N LEU A 310 17.43 13.96 17.86
CA LEU A 310 16.11 14.33 18.41
C LEU A 310 16.22 15.22 19.66
N ASN A 311 17.22 15.00 20.51
CA ASN A 311 17.44 15.81 21.72
C ASN A 311 17.93 17.24 21.43
N THR A 312 18.35 17.54 20.19
CA THR A 312 18.68 18.91 19.78
C THR A 312 17.45 19.81 19.59
N LEU A 313 16.24 19.22 19.57
CA LEU A 313 14.97 19.94 19.48
C LEU A 313 14.61 20.64 20.80
N LYS A 314 13.95 21.80 20.70
CA LYS A 314 13.51 22.57 21.88
C LYS A 314 12.28 21.92 22.51
N GLU A 315 12.06 22.16 23.81
CA GLU A 315 10.94 21.59 24.59
C GLU A 315 9.56 21.73 23.93
N SER A 316 9.31 22.85 23.24
CA SER A 316 8.06 23.09 22.51
C SER A 316 7.82 22.13 21.36
N ASP A 317 8.90 21.63 20.75
CA ASP A 317 8.87 20.75 19.59
C ASP A 317 8.90 19.27 20.03
N LYS A 318 9.33 18.99 21.27
CA LYS A 318 9.39 17.64 21.87
C LYS A 318 8.03 16.97 22.03
N VAL A 319 6.96 17.75 22.28
CA VAL A 319 5.60 17.21 22.49
C VAL A 319 5.11 16.40 21.28
N GLU A 320 5.48 16.80 20.06
CA GLU A 320 5.11 16.10 18.82
C GLU A 320 6.05 14.93 18.48
N VAL A 321 7.26 14.87 19.06
CA VAL A 321 8.29 13.85 18.76
C VAL A 321 8.59 12.90 19.92
N GLU A 322 7.87 13.00 21.04
CA GLU A 322 8.09 12.18 22.24
C GLU A 322 8.01 10.68 21.94
N LEU A 323 7.07 10.26 21.09
CA LEU A 323 6.93 8.85 20.66
C LEU A 323 8.16 8.34 19.89
N LEU A 324 8.81 9.22 19.11
CA LEU A 324 10.04 8.88 18.38
C LEU A 324 11.24 8.79 19.33
N ILE A 325 11.31 9.66 20.34
CA ILE A 325 12.32 9.60 21.41
C ILE A 325 12.17 8.31 22.21
N GLU A 326 10.94 7.95 22.59
CA GLU A 326 10.67 6.70 23.30
C GLU A 326 11.03 5.48 22.46
N LYS A 327 10.67 5.49 21.17
CA LYS A 327 11.07 4.44 20.23
C LYS A 327 12.59 4.31 20.11
N ALA A 328 13.31 5.43 20.01
CA ALA A 328 14.77 5.42 19.93
C ALA A 328 15.41 4.81 21.19
N LYS A 329 14.91 5.17 22.39
CA LYS A 329 15.37 4.60 23.67
C LYS A 329 15.17 3.09 23.74
N LYS A 330 13.97 2.61 23.36
CA LYS A 330 13.66 1.17 23.30
C LYS A 330 14.57 0.41 22.34
N LEU A 331 14.88 1.00 21.18
CA LEU A 331 15.80 0.40 20.21
C LEU A 331 17.26 0.39 20.71
N ILE A 332 17.69 1.39 21.49
CA ILE A 332 19.00 1.38 22.16
C ILE A 332 19.07 0.24 23.20
N GLU A 333 18.05 0.09 24.04
CA GLU A 333 17.99 -1.00 25.01
C GLU A 333 18.01 -2.38 24.33
N SER A 334 17.26 -2.53 23.23
CA SER A 334 17.25 -3.73 22.39
C SER A 334 18.63 -4.04 21.81
N GLN A 335 19.32 -3.04 21.26
CA GLN A 335 20.69 -3.19 20.74
C GLN A 335 21.67 -3.61 21.85
N LEU A 336 21.59 -2.96 23.03
CA LEU A 336 22.44 -3.31 24.17
C LEU A 336 22.20 -4.74 24.65
N ALA A 337 20.94 -5.19 24.64
CA ALA A 337 20.60 -6.57 24.96
C ALA A 337 21.20 -7.56 23.95
N PHE A 338 21.12 -7.24 22.65
CA PHE A 338 21.76 -8.04 21.60
C PHE A 338 23.28 -8.14 21.79
N ASP A 339 23.95 -7.00 22.02
CA ASP A 339 25.39 -6.94 22.21
C ASP A 339 25.83 -7.68 23.50
N ALA A 340 25.06 -7.52 24.59
CA ALA A 340 25.29 -8.26 25.82
C ALA A 340 25.12 -9.78 25.61
N GLY A 341 24.10 -10.21 24.86
CA GLY A 341 23.91 -11.60 24.48
C GLY A 341 25.14 -12.17 23.78
N ASN A 342 25.66 -11.46 22.78
CA ASN A 342 26.88 -11.86 22.06
C ASN A 342 28.11 -11.94 22.99
N ASN A 343 28.28 -11.00 23.93
CA ASN A 343 29.36 -11.06 24.90
C ASN A 343 29.24 -12.29 25.83
N PHE A 344 28.04 -12.61 26.30
CA PHE A 344 27.83 -13.80 27.13
C PHE A 344 28.04 -15.12 26.37
N ILE A 345 27.88 -15.14 25.04
CA ILE A 345 28.30 -16.29 24.22
C ILE A 345 29.82 -16.47 24.32
N LEU A 346 30.60 -15.40 24.19
CA LEU A 346 32.06 -15.45 24.28
C LEU A 346 32.53 -15.92 25.65
N ASP A 347 31.80 -15.54 26.71
CA ASP A 347 32.07 -15.96 28.09
C ASP A 347 31.55 -17.38 28.40
N GLY A 348 30.97 -18.09 27.42
CA GLY A 348 30.41 -19.44 27.58
C GLY A 348 29.13 -19.51 28.43
N SER A 349 28.56 -18.35 28.77
CA SER A 349 27.39 -18.20 29.63
C SER A 349 26.09 -18.25 28.82
N TYR A 350 25.85 -19.38 28.16
CA TYR A 350 24.80 -19.52 27.14
C TYR A 350 23.37 -19.25 27.65
N LEU A 351 23.04 -19.65 28.87
CA LEU A 351 21.71 -19.41 29.45
C LEU A 351 21.45 -17.91 29.69
N VAL A 352 22.48 -17.17 30.10
CA VAL A 352 22.41 -15.72 30.29
C VAL A 352 22.34 -15.01 28.93
N ALA A 353 23.08 -15.52 27.93
CA ALA A 353 22.99 -15.03 26.56
C ALA A 353 21.56 -15.19 25.99
N VAL A 354 20.92 -16.34 26.16
CA VAL A 354 19.52 -16.58 25.75
C VAL A 354 18.57 -15.59 26.43
N THR A 355 18.73 -15.35 27.74
CA THR A 355 17.95 -14.34 28.46
C THR A 355 18.09 -12.97 27.81
N LYS A 356 19.33 -12.56 27.48
CA LYS A 356 19.60 -11.26 26.84
C LYS A 356 19.02 -11.17 25.44
N PHE A 357 19.11 -12.21 24.63
CA PHE A 357 18.48 -12.23 23.30
C PHE A 357 16.95 -12.19 23.36
N LYS A 358 16.32 -12.68 24.44
CA LYS A 358 14.87 -12.56 24.66
C LYS A 358 14.42 -11.14 25.02
N GLU A 359 15.32 -10.28 25.49
CA GLU A 359 15.06 -8.86 25.76
C GLU A 359 15.07 -8.01 24.45
N VAL A 360 15.58 -8.56 23.34
CA VAL A 360 15.58 -7.89 22.03
C VAL A 360 14.15 -7.85 21.49
N ILE A 361 13.68 -6.67 21.11
CA ILE A 361 12.27 -6.44 20.73
C ILE A 361 12.05 -6.58 19.21
N PRO A 362 10.84 -6.98 18.75
CA PRO A 362 10.53 -7.12 17.32
C PRO A 362 10.74 -5.86 16.49
N GLU A 363 10.56 -4.68 17.08
CA GLU A 363 10.74 -3.38 16.43
C GLU A 363 12.22 -3.14 16.03
N ASP A 364 13.17 -3.82 16.67
CA ASP A 364 14.57 -3.87 16.26
C ASP A 364 14.75 -4.89 15.13
N THR A 365 14.27 -4.51 13.95
CA THR A 365 14.29 -5.37 12.75
C THR A 365 15.68 -5.83 12.32
N LEU A 366 16.76 -5.17 12.78
CA LEU A 366 18.14 -5.53 12.43
C LEU A 366 18.69 -6.65 13.29
N ASN A 367 18.30 -6.72 14.57
CA ASN A 367 18.84 -7.66 15.55
C ASN A 367 17.83 -8.71 16.00
N PHE A 368 16.52 -8.47 15.89
CA PHE A 368 15.51 -9.39 16.40
C PHE A 368 15.59 -10.77 15.77
N SER A 369 15.61 -10.86 14.43
CA SER A 369 15.75 -12.14 13.73
C SER A 369 17.04 -12.88 14.12
N LYS A 370 18.16 -12.15 14.15
CA LYS A 370 19.46 -12.70 14.55
C LYS A 370 19.45 -13.21 15.99
N SER A 371 18.70 -12.53 16.87
CA SER A 371 18.52 -12.95 18.26
C SER A 371 17.74 -14.25 18.35
N GLN A 372 16.68 -14.41 17.54
CA GLN A 372 15.93 -15.66 17.47
C GLN A 372 16.81 -16.81 16.94
N ASP A 373 17.63 -16.55 15.91
CA ASP A 373 18.58 -17.53 15.39
C ASP A 373 19.60 -17.94 16.46
N LYS A 374 20.15 -16.98 17.21
CA LYS A 374 21.08 -17.23 18.30
C LYS A 374 20.43 -17.99 19.46
N ILE A 375 19.18 -17.70 19.81
CA ILE A 375 18.43 -18.49 20.80
C ILE A 375 18.34 -19.95 20.36
N ASN A 376 18.04 -20.21 19.09
CA ASN A 376 17.96 -21.57 18.55
C ASN A 376 19.32 -22.30 18.55
N GLU A 377 20.40 -21.61 18.14
CA GLU A 377 21.75 -22.18 18.19
C GLU A 377 22.15 -22.55 19.63
N LEU A 378 21.89 -21.64 20.58
CA LEU A 378 22.23 -21.84 21.98
C LEU A 378 21.32 -22.88 22.66
N GLU A 379 20.05 -22.99 22.24
CA GLU A 379 19.15 -24.06 22.66
C GLU A 379 19.80 -25.43 22.46
N ASN A 380 20.31 -25.69 21.25
CA ASN A 380 20.94 -26.97 20.93
C ASN A 380 22.13 -27.25 21.85
N ILE A 381 23.01 -26.25 22.06
CA ILE A 381 24.19 -26.39 22.92
C ILE A 381 23.80 -26.65 24.39
N ILE A 382 22.77 -25.94 24.90
CA ILE A 382 22.30 -26.09 26.27
C ILE A 382 21.63 -27.45 26.46
N LEU A 383 20.77 -27.86 25.53
CA LEU A 383 20.02 -29.11 25.63
C LEU A 383 20.92 -30.34 25.37
N GLU A 384 21.97 -30.23 24.55
CA GLU A 384 22.97 -31.29 24.41
C GLU A 384 23.68 -31.60 25.74
N LYS A 385 23.92 -30.58 26.59
CA LYS A 385 24.45 -30.79 27.95
C LYS A 385 23.46 -31.58 28.82
N ALA A 386 22.16 -31.31 28.69
CA ALA A 386 21.12 -32.05 29.41
C ALA A 386 21.03 -33.52 28.93
N VAL A 387 21.10 -33.75 27.63
CA VAL A 387 21.13 -35.10 27.04
C VAL A 387 22.37 -35.87 27.52
N LYS A 388 23.56 -35.26 27.48
CA LYS A 388 24.78 -35.89 28.03
C LYS A 388 24.67 -36.19 29.52
N ALA A 389 24.04 -35.33 30.32
CA ALA A 389 23.80 -35.60 31.73
C ALA A 389 22.85 -36.79 31.91
N LEU A 390 21.79 -36.88 31.10
CA LEU A 390 20.86 -38.00 31.06
C LEU A 390 21.54 -39.32 30.69
N ASP A 391 22.36 -39.32 29.64
CA ASP A 391 23.10 -40.50 29.16
C ASP A 391 24.10 -41.02 30.21
N ASN A 392 24.67 -40.11 31.00
CA ASN A 392 25.53 -40.44 32.14
C ASN A 392 24.76 -40.85 33.41
N GLY A 393 23.43 -40.97 33.34
CA GLY A 393 22.57 -41.33 34.46
C GLY A 393 22.35 -40.22 35.49
N ASN A 394 22.80 -38.99 35.21
CA ASN A 394 22.61 -37.84 36.11
C ASN A 394 21.27 -37.14 35.82
N PHE A 395 20.18 -37.79 36.20
CA PHE A 395 18.81 -37.33 35.92
C PHE A 395 18.47 -35.98 36.57
N GLU A 396 18.99 -35.71 37.78
CA GLU A 396 18.76 -34.46 38.51
C GLU A 396 19.41 -33.28 37.78
N GLN A 397 20.67 -33.43 37.35
CA GLN A 397 21.34 -32.41 36.57
C GLN A 397 20.67 -32.18 35.20
N ALA A 398 20.23 -33.25 34.53
CA ALA A 398 19.55 -33.16 33.25
C ALA A 398 18.22 -32.39 33.36
N ILE A 399 17.41 -32.70 34.38
CA ILE A 399 16.10 -32.04 34.57
C ILE A 399 16.27 -30.57 34.99
N ASP A 400 17.30 -30.26 35.78
CA ASP A 400 17.60 -28.89 36.19
C ASP A 400 17.98 -28.01 35.01
N ILE A 401 18.90 -28.45 34.14
CA ILE A 401 19.30 -27.72 32.93
C ILE A 401 18.08 -27.43 32.05
N VAL A 402 17.23 -28.44 31.83
CA VAL A 402 16.02 -28.30 31.00
C VAL A 402 15.01 -27.35 31.63
N ASN A 403 14.79 -27.43 32.95
CA ASN A 403 13.88 -26.52 33.65
C ASN A 403 14.41 -25.08 33.68
N GLU A 404 15.71 -24.87 33.85
CA GLU A 404 16.34 -23.55 33.78
C GLU A 404 16.15 -22.92 32.40
N TYR A 405 16.33 -23.69 31.34
CA TYR A 405 16.09 -23.21 29.99
C TYR A 405 14.59 -22.91 29.73
N LEU A 406 13.68 -23.80 30.16
CA LEU A 406 12.23 -23.60 30.02
C LEU A 406 11.68 -22.43 30.85
N LYS A 407 12.38 -21.97 31.90
CA LYS A 407 12.00 -20.73 32.60
C LYS A 407 12.15 -19.50 31.69
N ILE A 408 13.07 -19.55 30.73
CA ILE A 408 13.39 -18.44 29.83
C ILE A 408 12.66 -18.60 28.49
N VAL A 409 12.57 -19.84 27.99
CA VAL A 409 11.91 -20.20 26.73
C VAL A 409 10.86 -21.29 27.00
N PRO A 410 9.73 -20.95 27.66
CA PRO A 410 8.70 -21.93 28.00
C PRO A 410 8.06 -22.59 26.79
N GLU A 411 8.10 -21.93 25.62
CA GLU A 411 7.58 -22.42 24.34
C GLU A 411 8.48 -23.47 23.64
N SER A 412 9.63 -23.83 24.21
CA SER A 412 10.57 -24.77 23.57
C SER A 412 10.03 -26.20 23.55
N ALA A 413 9.63 -26.65 22.36
CA ALA A 413 9.20 -28.03 22.13
C ALA A 413 10.33 -29.05 22.36
N ASN A 414 11.57 -28.70 22.04
CA ASN A 414 12.74 -29.57 22.21
C ASN A 414 13.02 -29.80 23.70
N ALA A 415 13.06 -28.74 24.49
CA ALA A 415 13.28 -28.83 25.93
C ALA A 415 12.14 -29.59 26.62
N GLN A 416 10.88 -29.36 26.21
CA GLN A 416 9.73 -30.08 26.75
C GLN A 416 9.77 -31.58 26.43
N LYS A 417 10.18 -31.97 25.22
CA LYS A 417 10.38 -33.39 24.86
C LYS A 417 11.45 -34.05 25.73
N ILE A 418 12.59 -33.40 25.92
CA ILE A 418 13.67 -33.93 26.77
C ILE A 418 13.19 -34.06 28.21
N LYS A 419 12.46 -33.07 28.74
CA LYS A 419 11.83 -33.13 30.07
C LYS A 419 10.94 -34.35 30.23
N ASP A 420 10.12 -34.66 29.24
CA ASP A 420 9.23 -35.81 29.27
C ASP A 420 9.99 -37.14 29.13
N THR A 421 11.06 -37.17 28.34
CA THR A 421 11.97 -38.32 28.26
C THR A 421 12.63 -38.59 29.62
N ILE A 422 13.18 -37.57 30.29
CA ILE A 422 13.81 -37.70 31.61
C ILE A 422 12.81 -38.27 32.64
N LYS A 423 11.56 -37.78 32.64
CA LYS A 423 10.50 -38.29 33.53
C LYS A 423 10.14 -39.74 33.26
N LYS A 424 10.12 -40.16 31.99
CA LYS A 424 9.87 -41.55 31.61
C LYS A 424 11.03 -42.46 32.05
N SER A 425 12.27 -42.03 31.85
CA SER A 425 13.47 -42.77 32.26
C SER A 425 13.58 -42.95 33.78
N GLN A 426 12.93 -42.11 34.59
CA GLN A 426 12.82 -42.29 36.05
C GLN A 426 11.81 -43.37 36.50
N THR A 427 10.99 -43.95 35.59
CA THR A 427 9.88 -44.85 35.95
C THR A 427 10.04 -46.36 35.61
N LYS A 428 11.11 -46.81 34.92
CA LYS A 428 11.76 -48.16 34.96
C LYS A 428 12.56 -48.50 33.68
N ASP A 429 13.72 -49.16 33.90
CA ASP A 429 14.59 -50.05 33.09
C ASP A 429 14.95 -49.76 31.60
N GLU A 430 16.28 -49.64 31.39
CA GLU A 430 17.13 -49.68 30.18
C GLU A 430 16.94 -48.67 29.01
N PRO A 431 18.01 -47.93 28.62
CA PRO A 431 17.99 -47.05 27.45
C PRO A 431 18.53 -47.76 26.20
N THR A 432 17.83 -47.60 25.08
CA THR A 432 18.47 -47.61 23.76
C THR A 432 17.96 -46.38 23.01
N VAL A 433 18.69 -45.27 23.13
CA VAL A 433 18.47 -44.05 22.35
C VAL A 433 19.75 -43.78 21.58
N SER A 434 19.97 -44.56 20.53
CA SER A 434 21.07 -44.30 19.58
C SER A 434 20.57 -44.08 18.16
N GLU A 435 19.30 -43.73 17.93
CA GLU A 435 18.77 -43.74 16.56
C GLU A 435 17.71 -42.67 16.23
N SER A 436 17.71 -41.49 16.86
CA SER A 436 16.79 -40.43 16.40
C SER A 436 17.29 -38.98 16.53
N LEU A 437 18.60 -38.75 16.55
CA LEU A 437 19.19 -37.40 16.46
C LEU A 437 20.08 -37.24 15.22
N GLU A 438 19.84 -38.01 14.15
CA GLU A 438 20.24 -37.55 12.83
C GLU A 438 19.31 -36.38 12.44
N GLU A 439 19.91 -35.20 12.28
CA GLU A 439 19.30 -34.01 11.70
C GLU A 439 18.59 -34.37 10.39
N SER A 440 17.26 -34.52 10.44
CA SER A 440 16.48 -34.81 9.24
C SER A 440 16.27 -33.52 8.43
N PRO A 441 16.63 -33.49 7.13
CA PRO A 441 16.33 -32.40 6.18
C PRO A 441 14.83 -32.03 6.12
N GLU A 442 13.96 -32.91 6.61
CA GLU A 442 12.51 -32.74 6.63
C GLU A 442 12.06 -31.75 7.71
N PHE A 443 12.83 -31.59 8.80
CA PHE A 443 12.54 -30.65 9.90
C PHE A 443 12.83 -29.20 9.52
N ASP A 444 13.94 -28.94 8.84
CA ASP A 444 14.29 -27.61 8.31
C ASP A 444 13.31 -27.18 7.22
N LYS A 445 12.87 -28.12 6.39
CA LYS A 445 11.85 -27.87 5.37
C LYS A 445 10.51 -27.48 6.00
N ASN A 446 10.07 -28.17 7.04
CA ASN A 446 8.81 -27.85 7.74
C ASN A 446 8.87 -26.49 8.46
N ARG A 447 10.03 -26.12 9.01
CA ARG A 447 10.25 -24.82 9.65
C ARG A 447 10.28 -23.66 8.65
N ALA A 448 10.99 -23.84 7.52
CA ALA A 448 11.01 -22.85 6.44
C ALA A 448 9.63 -22.67 5.79
N GLU A 449 8.86 -23.75 5.63
CA GLU A 449 7.48 -23.69 5.16
C GLU A 449 6.56 -22.95 6.16
N MET A 450 6.74 -23.17 7.47
CA MET A 450 6.01 -22.44 8.52
C MET A 450 6.38 -20.96 8.59
N ALA A 451 7.66 -20.60 8.42
CA ALA A 451 8.11 -19.22 8.34
C ALA A 451 7.53 -18.51 7.12
N LYS A 452 7.60 -19.15 5.94
CA LYS A 452 7.01 -18.63 4.70
C LYS A 452 5.50 -18.46 4.82
N LYS A 453 4.82 -19.40 5.51
CA LYS A 453 3.39 -19.33 5.77
C LYS A 453 3.04 -18.19 6.75
N ALA A 454 3.86 -17.96 7.77
CA ALA A 454 3.68 -16.85 8.70
C ALA A 454 3.87 -15.50 8.00
N GLU A 455 4.95 -15.35 7.21
CA GLU A 455 5.19 -14.15 6.40
C GLU A 455 4.05 -13.89 5.39
N GLY A 456 3.57 -14.94 4.71
CA GLY A 456 2.47 -14.82 3.77
C GLY A 456 1.12 -14.44 4.40
N LEU A 457 0.97 -14.59 5.72
CA LEU A 457 -0.22 -14.17 6.45
C LEU A 457 -0.14 -12.70 6.89
N LEU A 458 1.06 -12.10 6.99
CA LEU A 458 1.21 -10.71 7.41
C LEU A 458 0.51 -9.73 6.44
N ASN A 459 -0.19 -8.75 7.00
CA ASN A 459 -0.94 -7.73 6.27
C ASN A 459 -2.01 -8.30 5.33
N THR A 460 -2.52 -9.50 5.63
CA THR A 460 -3.63 -10.10 4.90
C THR A 460 -4.93 -10.02 5.68
N TYR A 461 -6.04 -10.09 4.95
CA TYR A 461 -7.37 -10.30 5.53
C TYR A 461 -7.73 -11.77 5.47
N GLN A 462 -8.15 -12.32 6.60
CA GLN A 462 -8.68 -13.68 6.72
C GLN A 462 -10.07 -13.66 7.36
N LYS A 463 -10.76 -14.80 7.31
CA LYS A 463 -12.04 -15.00 7.99
C LYS A 463 -11.94 -16.13 9.00
N VAL A 464 -12.70 -15.98 10.08
CA VAL A 464 -12.91 -17.06 11.05
C VAL A 464 -13.72 -18.19 10.40
N THR A 465 -13.21 -19.42 10.49
CA THR A 465 -13.85 -20.61 9.90
C THR A 465 -14.49 -21.55 10.91
N GLU A 466 -14.35 -21.27 12.21
CA GLU A 466 -14.90 -22.12 13.28
C GLU A 466 -15.73 -21.30 14.27
N GLU A 467 -16.81 -21.89 14.78
CA GLU A 467 -17.81 -21.21 15.64
C GLU A 467 -17.29 -20.83 17.04
N ASN A 468 -16.08 -21.28 17.41
CA ASN A 468 -15.46 -21.04 18.72
C ASN A 468 -14.05 -20.43 18.61
N ALA A 469 -13.91 -19.39 17.79
CA ALA A 469 -12.61 -18.79 17.54
C ALA A 469 -12.17 -17.85 18.67
N ASN A 470 -11.42 -18.40 19.62
CA ASN A 470 -10.91 -17.65 20.77
C ASN A 470 -9.88 -16.60 20.35
N LEU A 471 -10.23 -15.33 20.56
CA LEU A 471 -9.31 -14.21 20.49
C LEU A 471 -8.72 -13.96 21.87
N ARG A 472 -7.39 -13.97 21.98
CA ARG A 472 -6.66 -13.97 23.25
C ARG A 472 -5.80 -12.74 23.44
N ASN A 473 -5.43 -12.43 24.68
CA ASN A 473 -4.54 -11.31 24.96
C ASN A 473 -3.07 -11.57 24.59
N ASN A 474 -2.67 -12.84 24.49
CA ASN A 474 -1.31 -13.26 24.14
C ASN A 474 -1.33 -14.50 23.21
N PRO A 475 -0.24 -14.74 22.44
CA PRO A 475 -0.12 -15.86 21.51
C PRO A 475 0.19 -17.17 22.24
N SER A 476 -0.79 -17.68 23.02
CA SER A 476 -0.70 -18.93 23.76
C SER A 476 -2.10 -19.52 23.99
N LEU A 477 -2.20 -20.85 24.07
CA LEU A 477 -3.45 -21.54 24.43
C LEU A 477 -3.90 -21.27 25.87
N ASP A 478 -2.96 -20.91 26.75
CA ASP A 478 -3.23 -20.66 28.17
C ASP A 478 -3.51 -19.19 28.46
N ALA A 479 -3.44 -18.31 27.45
CA ALA A 479 -3.69 -16.88 27.58
C ALA A 479 -5.18 -16.57 27.75
N ASP A 480 -5.52 -15.50 28.48
CA ASP A 480 -6.92 -15.13 28.69
C ASP A 480 -7.64 -14.84 27.38
N VAL A 481 -8.87 -15.33 27.27
CA VAL A 481 -9.74 -15.08 26.12
C VAL A 481 -10.36 -13.70 26.30
N ILE A 482 -10.08 -12.81 25.35
CA ILE A 482 -10.70 -11.49 25.26
C ILE A 482 -12.16 -11.65 24.85
N THR A 483 -12.39 -12.43 23.79
CA THR A 483 -13.72 -12.73 23.26
C THR A 483 -13.67 -13.97 22.38
N VAL A 484 -14.84 -14.52 22.07
CA VAL A 484 -14.99 -15.61 21.09
C VAL A 484 -15.62 -15.02 19.84
N LEU A 485 -14.90 -15.10 18.73
CA LEU A 485 -15.36 -14.57 17.46
C LEU A 485 -16.27 -15.59 16.77
N PRO A 486 -17.45 -15.18 16.27
CA PRO A 486 -18.31 -16.04 15.49
C PRO A 486 -17.72 -16.30 14.10
N LEU A 487 -18.27 -17.30 13.41
CA LEU A 487 -17.94 -17.63 12.02
C LEU A 487 -18.05 -16.39 11.12
N ASP A 488 -17.22 -16.33 10.08
CA ASP A 488 -17.12 -15.22 9.11
C ASP A 488 -16.62 -13.87 9.64
N SER A 489 -16.24 -13.78 10.92
CA SER A 489 -15.60 -12.56 11.47
C SER A 489 -14.33 -12.21 10.70
N ASP A 490 -14.16 -10.93 10.38
CA ASP A 490 -13.02 -10.44 9.59
C ASP A 490 -11.78 -10.30 10.48
N LEU A 491 -10.63 -10.71 9.98
CA LEU A 491 -9.35 -10.69 10.69
C LEU A 491 -8.30 -9.99 9.82
N TYR A 492 -7.80 -8.82 10.23
CA TYR A 492 -6.63 -8.20 9.61
C TYR A 492 -5.38 -8.55 10.40
N ILE A 493 -4.44 -9.29 9.78
CA ILE A 493 -3.24 -9.78 10.46
C ILE A 493 -2.14 -8.71 10.45
N LYS A 494 -1.79 -8.23 11.65
CA LYS A 494 -0.76 -7.19 11.88
C LYS A 494 0.60 -7.78 12.22
N ASP A 495 0.61 -8.93 12.89
CA ASP A 495 1.83 -9.62 13.31
C ASP A 495 1.59 -11.14 13.38
N THR A 496 2.66 -11.93 13.32
CA THR A 496 2.62 -13.39 13.42
C THR A 496 3.69 -13.94 14.34
N LYS A 497 3.34 -14.92 15.18
CA LYS A 497 4.26 -15.64 16.04
C LYS A 497 4.11 -17.14 15.85
N ILE A 498 5.21 -17.82 15.51
CA ILE A 498 5.22 -19.28 15.35
C ILE A 498 5.30 -19.94 16.73
N GLU A 499 4.42 -20.90 16.99
CA GLU A 499 4.44 -21.78 18.16
C GLU A 499 4.72 -23.22 17.69
N GLY A 500 5.94 -23.70 17.96
CA GLY A 500 6.39 -25.02 17.53
C GLY A 500 6.40 -25.17 16.00
N LEU A 501 5.95 -26.32 15.50
CA LEU A 501 5.90 -26.64 14.06
C LEU A 501 4.48 -26.66 13.48
N GLU A 502 3.46 -26.36 14.28
CA GLU A 502 2.08 -26.63 13.89
C GLU A 502 1.17 -25.40 13.91
N ARG A 503 1.52 -24.35 14.65
CA ARG A 503 0.63 -23.23 14.90
C ARG A 503 1.34 -21.91 14.64
N ILE A 504 0.62 -21.01 13.99
CA ILE A 504 1.00 -19.62 13.85
C ILE A 504 -0.07 -18.83 14.59
N TRP A 505 0.32 -18.06 15.58
CA TRP A 505 -0.53 -17.06 16.20
C TRP A 505 -0.50 -15.80 15.37
N CYS A 506 -1.67 -15.25 15.06
CA CYS A 506 -1.82 -14.02 14.31
C CYS A 506 -2.33 -12.94 15.27
N ASN A 507 -1.59 -11.83 15.40
CA ASN A 507 -2.10 -10.63 16.04
C ASN A 507 -3.01 -9.93 15.03
N VAL A 508 -4.27 -9.73 15.41
CA VAL A 508 -5.29 -9.25 14.49
C VAL A 508 -5.99 -8.02 15.01
N GLU A 509 -6.43 -7.19 14.07
CA GLU A 509 -7.62 -6.37 14.27
C GLU A 509 -8.81 -7.18 13.74
N ALA A 510 -9.66 -7.66 14.65
CA ALA A 510 -10.77 -8.54 14.36
C ALA A 510 -12.10 -7.78 14.43
N LYS A 511 -12.98 -7.98 13.46
CA LYS A 511 -14.34 -7.45 13.47
C LYS A 511 -15.35 -8.58 13.61
N ASN A 512 -16.10 -8.58 14.71
CA ASN A 512 -17.12 -9.58 14.99
C ASN A 512 -18.22 -9.52 13.92
N ALA A 513 -18.51 -10.63 13.25
CA ALA A 513 -19.49 -10.69 12.16
C ALA A 513 -20.94 -10.42 12.60
N ILE A 514 -21.28 -10.70 13.86
CA ILE A 514 -22.64 -10.54 14.40
C ILE A 514 -22.82 -9.14 14.98
N THR A 515 -21.90 -8.71 15.84
CA THR A 515 -22.04 -7.45 16.59
C THR A 515 -21.42 -6.25 15.87
N GLY A 516 -20.52 -6.48 14.91
CA GLY A 516 -19.75 -5.43 14.23
C GLY A 516 -18.65 -4.79 15.10
N GLU A 517 -18.51 -5.20 16.35
CA GLU A 517 -17.50 -4.70 17.28
C GLU A 517 -16.09 -5.11 16.84
N THR A 518 -15.14 -4.22 17.08
CA THR A 518 -13.73 -4.44 16.71
C THR A 518 -12.90 -4.75 17.95
N PHE A 519 -12.07 -5.78 17.85
CA PHE A 519 -11.22 -6.28 18.92
C PHE A 519 -9.78 -6.40 18.43
N ASN A 520 -8.82 -6.28 19.35
CA ASN A 520 -7.42 -6.54 19.08
C ASN A 520 -6.96 -7.72 19.94
N GLY A 521 -6.27 -8.68 19.34
CA GLY A 521 -5.78 -9.85 20.08
C GLY A 521 -5.09 -10.87 19.20
N TRP A 522 -4.77 -12.01 19.79
CA TRP A 522 -4.09 -13.13 19.15
C TRP A 522 -5.04 -14.29 18.91
N ILE A 523 -4.98 -14.85 17.72
CA ILE A 523 -5.84 -15.96 17.30
C ILE A 523 -5.01 -16.94 16.46
N SER A 524 -5.29 -18.23 16.59
CA SER A 524 -4.55 -19.29 15.90
C SER A 524 -4.92 -19.34 14.42
N ASN A 525 -3.92 -19.43 13.54
CA ASN A 525 -4.10 -19.61 12.09
C ASN A 525 -4.91 -20.87 11.71
N LYS A 526 -4.99 -21.86 12.59
CA LYS A 526 -5.84 -23.05 12.42
C LYS A 526 -7.34 -22.73 12.41
N LEU A 527 -7.74 -21.56 12.91
CA LEU A 527 -9.14 -21.12 13.03
C LEU A 527 -9.55 -20.17 11.89
N MET A 528 -8.73 -20.10 10.83
CA MET A 528 -8.90 -19.17 9.73
C MET A 528 -8.76 -19.86 8.38
N GLU A 529 -9.47 -19.32 7.38
CA GLU A 529 -9.30 -19.75 6.00
C GLU A 529 -7.98 -19.20 5.46
N ILE A 530 -7.08 -20.06 4.98
CA ILE A 530 -5.86 -19.62 4.28
C ILE A 530 -6.13 -19.79 2.80
N LYS A 531 -6.51 -18.71 2.11
CA LYS A 531 -6.65 -18.74 0.65
C LYS A 531 -5.29 -19.09 0.04
N LYS A 532 -5.24 -20.25 -0.62
CA LYS A 532 -4.07 -20.75 -1.33
C LYS A 532 -3.76 -19.91 -2.57
#